data_AF-A0A4Y2CT78-F1
#
_entry.id   AF-A0A4Y2CT78-F1
#
_cell.length_a   1.000
_cell.length_b   1.000
_cell.length_c   1.000
_cell.angle_alpha   90.00
_cell.angle_beta   90.00
_cell.angle_gamma   90.00
#
_symmetry.space_group_name_H-M   'P 1'
#
loop_
_entity.id
_entity.type
_entity.pdbx_description
1 polymer ?
#
loop_
_entity_poly.entity_id
_entity_poly.type
_entity_poly.pdbx_seq_one_letter_code
_entity_poly.pdbx_strand_id
1 'polypeptide(L)'
;MNPDATDSYTHLKTELINSLGESSQQEIRQLLSGEELGTRKPSKLLRNMKHRAETLKVPETFMIELFLQRLPTSVQTILAAVTDLTLDKAAEISDRILEVTSIPMEIHAVNKNNSNSMEKNYFAK
;
A
#
# COMPACT_ATOMS: atom_id res chain seq x y z
N MET A 1 61.40 2.97 1.23
CA MET A 1 60.30 3.83 1.70
C MET A 1 59.07 3.41 0.92
N ASN A 2 58.02 2.96 1.59
CA ASN A 2 56.79 2.49 0.94
C ASN A 2 55.84 3.70 0.87
N PRO A 3 55.70 4.37 -0.29
CA PRO A 3 54.74 5.46 -0.40
C PRO A 3 53.34 4.87 -0.60
N ASP A 4 52.32 5.59 -0.13
CA ASP A 4 50.90 5.46 -0.55
C ASP A 4 50.03 4.31 -0.04
N ALA A 5 50.45 3.55 0.97
CA ALA A 5 49.50 2.67 1.68
C ALA A 5 48.38 3.46 2.37
N THR A 6 48.68 4.67 2.87
CA THR A 6 47.72 5.55 3.53
C THR A 6 46.74 6.17 2.52
N ASP A 7 47.22 6.59 1.35
CA ASP A 7 46.41 7.27 0.31
C ASP A 7 45.42 6.30 -0.36
N SER A 8 45.85 5.06 -0.61
CA SER A 8 44.98 4.01 -1.15
C SER A 8 43.84 3.64 -0.19
N TYR A 9 44.13 3.57 1.11
CA TYR A 9 43.12 3.27 2.13
C TYR A 9 42.13 4.42 2.31
N THR A 10 42.59 5.69 2.27
CA THR A 10 41.70 6.85 2.32
C THR A 10 40.83 6.95 1.08
N HIS A 11 41.36 6.65 -0.10
CA HIS A 11 40.58 6.61 -1.33
C HIS A 11 39.47 5.55 -1.25
N LEU A 12 39.81 4.31 -0.88
CA LEU A 12 38.83 3.23 -0.74
C LEU A 12 37.76 3.54 0.32
N LYS A 13 38.15 4.13 1.46
CA LYS A 13 37.19 4.59 2.48
C LYS A 13 36.21 5.62 1.94
N THR A 14 36.73 6.59 1.20
CA THR A 14 35.91 7.70 0.66
C THR A 14 34.94 7.18 -0.39
N GLU A 15 35.39 6.32 -1.30
CA GLU A 15 34.55 5.63 -2.27
C GLU A 15 33.46 4.76 -1.61
N LEU A 16 33.80 4.00 -0.57
CA LEU A 16 32.81 3.23 0.20
C LEU A 16 31.74 4.13 0.82
N ILE A 17 32.14 5.25 1.44
CA ILE A 17 31.20 6.21 2.04
C ILE A 17 30.30 6.82 0.96
N ASN A 18 30.88 7.22 -0.18
CA ASN A 18 30.13 7.79 -1.30
C ASN A 18 29.13 6.79 -1.87
N SER A 19 29.56 5.57 -2.16
CA SER A 19 28.71 4.50 -2.70
C SER A 19 27.57 4.14 -1.75
N LEU A 20 27.83 4.07 -0.43
CA LEU A 20 26.79 3.86 0.58
C LEU A 20 25.82 5.05 0.66
N GLY A 21 26.32 6.28 0.49
CA GLY A 21 25.49 7.49 0.41
C GLY A 21 24.56 7.49 -0.80
N GLU A 22 25.08 7.14 -1.98
CA GLU A 22 24.29 7.00 -3.22
C GLU A 22 23.23 5.91 -3.08
N SER A 23 23.59 4.76 -2.50
CA SER A 23 22.65 3.67 -2.21
C SER A 23 21.53 4.11 -1.27
N SER A 24 21.85 4.84 -0.21
CA SER A 24 20.86 5.41 0.71
C SER A 24 19.91 6.39 0.02
N GLN A 25 20.43 7.30 -0.81
CA GLN A 25 19.61 8.22 -1.60
C GLN A 25 18.70 7.48 -2.57
N GLN A 26 19.19 6.41 -3.19
CA GLN A 26 18.38 5.58 -4.08
C GLN A 26 17.25 4.88 -3.33
N GLU A 27 17.49 4.35 -2.13
CA GLU A 27 16.45 3.75 -1.29
C GLU A 27 15.39 4.79 -0.86
N ILE A 28 15.79 6.01 -0.51
CA ILE A 28 14.85 7.12 -0.23
C ILE A 28 13.99 7.41 -1.47
N ARG A 29 14.62 7.54 -2.65
CA ARG A 29 13.89 7.79 -3.90
C ARG A 29 12.89 6.68 -4.19
N GLN A 30 13.24 5.42 -3.95
CA GLN A 30 12.34 4.27 -4.11
C GLN A 30 11.22 4.22 -3.06
N LEU A 31 11.49 4.71 -1.85
CA LEU A 31 10.49 4.84 -0.80
C LEU A 31 9.52 6.02 -1.08
N LEU A 32 9.94 7.03 -1.83
CA LEU A 32 9.08 8.16 -2.19
C LEU A 32 8.38 8.01 -3.54
N SER A 33 9.00 7.32 -4.50
CA SER A 33 8.44 7.11 -5.84
C SER A 33 7.12 6.34 -5.83
N GLY A 34 6.85 5.60 -4.75
CA GLY A 34 5.59 4.89 -4.54
C GLY A 34 5.52 3.65 -5.43
N GLU A 35 5.83 2.49 -4.86
CA GLU A 35 5.49 1.22 -5.52
C GLU A 35 3.97 1.10 -5.53
N GLU A 36 3.35 1.03 -6.71
CA GLU A 36 1.91 0.83 -6.85
C GLU A 36 1.50 -0.49 -6.18
N LEU A 37 0.42 -0.45 -5.39
CA LEU A 37 -0.13 -1.62 -4.69
C LEU A 37 -0.46 -2.75 -5.68
N GLY A 38 -0.83 -2.42 -6.93
CA GLY A 38 -1.11 -3.35 -8.01
C GLY A 38 -2.09 -4.45 -7.58
N THR A 39 -1.67 -5.72 -7.68
CA THR A 39 -2.41 -6.90 -7.20
C THR A 39 -1.85 -7.47 -5.89
N ARG A 40 -0.93 -6.77 -5.24
CA ARG A 40 -0.20 -7.29 -4.08
C ARG A 40 -0.93 -6.97 -2.78
N LYS A 41 -0.78 -7.86 -1.80
CA LYS A 41 -1.29 -7.66 -0.44
C LYS A 41 -0.62 -6.43 0.21
N PRO A 42 -1.38 -5.52 0.83
CA PRO A 42 -0.87 -4.40 1.63
C PRO A 42 0.24 -4.79 2.62
N SER A 43 0.15 -5.93 3.30
CA SER A 43 1.23 -6.42 4.17
C SER A 43 2.55 -6.67 3.45
N LYS A 44 2.51 -7.13 2.21
CA LYS A 44 3.72 -7.34 1.39
C LYS A 44 4.33 -6.01 0.96
N LEU A 45 3.51 -5.04 0.58
CA LEU A 45 3.97 -3.67 0.30
C LEU A 45 4.67 -3.11 1.54
N LEU A 46 4.05 -3.23 2.72
CA LEU A 46 4.62 -2.71 3.94
C LEU A 46 5.98 -3.34 4.27
N ARG A 47 6.10 -4.66 4.12
CA ARG A 47 7.36 -5.37 4.35
C ARG A 47 8.48 -4.87 3.45
N ASN A 48 8.18 -4.61 2.17
CA ASN A 48 9.15 -4.01 1.25
C ASN A 48 9.55 -2.61 1.71
N MET A 49 8.58 -1.76 2.09
CA MET A 49 8.87 -0.42 2.61
C MET A 49 9.75 -0.46 3.86
N LYS A 50 9.45 -1.34 4.82
CA LYS A 50 10.25 -1.52 6.04
C LYS A 50 11.69 -1.91 5.73
N HIS A 51 11.89 -2.82 4.78
CA HIS A 51 13.24 -3.24 4.38
C HIS A 51 14.06 -2.09 3.80
N ARG A 52 13.44 -1.22 2.99
CA ARG A 52 14.10 -0.03 2.44
C ARG A 52 14.37 1.04 3.49
N ALA A 53 13.46 1.17 4.45
CA ALA A 53 13.55 2.15 5.53
C ALA A 53 14.51 1.73 6.67
N GLU A 54 14.91 0.45 6.72
CA GLU A 54 15.76 -0.13 7.78
C GLU A 54 17.10 0.60 7.90
N THR A 55 17.70 0.94 6.77
CA THR A 55 18.98 1.68 6.70
C THR A 55 18.83 3.19 6.93
N LEU A 56 17.60 3.71 6.81
CA LEU A 56 17.29 5.14 6.78
C LEU A 56 16.77 5.70 8.11
N LYS A 57 16.55 4.85 9.13
CA LYS A 57 15.99 5.22 10.44
C LYS A 57 14.73 6.09 10.33
N VAL A 58 13.82 5.70 9.45
CA VAL A 58 12.59 6.45 9.18
C VAL A 58 11.64 6.36 10.39
N PRO A 59 11.05 7.47 10.85
CA PRO A 59 10.03 7.44 11.90
C PRO A 59 8.81 6.60 11.51
N GLU A 60 8.24 5.86 12.46
CA GLU A 60 7.06 5.02 12.20
C GLU A 60 5.86 5.85 11.71
N THR A 61 5.67 7.06 12.24
CA THR A 61 4.59 7.96 11.81
C THR A 61 4.67 8.29 10.32
N PHE A 62 5.87 8.58 9.81
CA PHE A 62 6.09 8.85 8.39
C PHE A 62 5.90 7.59 7.54
N MET A 63 6.27 6.42 8.06
CA MET A 63 6.00 5.14 7.39
C MET A 63 4.50 4.84 7.28
N ILE A 64 3.71 5.20 8.30
CA ILE A 64 2.25 5.08 8.27
C ILE A 64 1.68 6.01 7.20
N GLU A 65 2.10 7.28 7.16
CA GLU A 65 1.64 8.24 6.14
C GLU A 65 1.93 7.76 4.71
N LEU A 66 3.18 7.35 4.44
CA LEU A 66 3.55 6.81 3.14
C LEU A 66 2.78 5.54 2.79
N PHE A 67 2.51 4.68 3.77
CA PHE A 67 1.74 3.47 3.56
C PHE A 67 0.29 3.79 3.19
N LEU A 68 -0.36 4.70 3.92
CA LEU A 68 -1.71 5.17 3.64
C LEU A 68 -1.82 5.79 2.24
N GLN A 69 -0.86 6.63 1.83
CA GLN A 69 -0.83 7.26 0.50
C GLN A 69 -0.84 6.26 -0.66
N ARG A 70 -0.34 5.03 -0.44
CA ARG A 70 -0.26 3.97 -1.45
C ARG A 70 -1.50 3.07 -1.49
N LEU A 71 -2.43 3.24 -0.55
CA LEU A 71 -3.66 2.45 -0.47
C LEU A 71 -4.81 3.12 -1.24
N PRO A 72 -5.80 2.35 -1.72
CA PRO A 72 -7.03 2.91 -2.25
C PRO A 72 -7.80 3.73 -1.20
N THR A 73 -8.50 4.78 -1.63
CA THR A 73 -9.26 5.68 -0.76
C THR A 73 -10.28 4.97 0.13
N SER A 74 -10.86 3.86 -0.34
CA SER A 74 -11.79 3.04 0.45
C SER A 74 -11.12 2.44 1.70
N VAL A 75 -9.89 1.96 1.56
CA VAL A 75 -9.10 1.40 2.65
C VAL A 75 -8.65 2.52 3.60
N GLN A 76 -8.18 3.65 3.06
CA GLN A 76 -7.75 4.80 3.86
C GLN A 76 -8.88 5.33 4.76
N THR A 77 -10.10 5.45 4.22
CA THR A 77 -11.27 5.92 4.98
C THR A 77 -11.55 5.04 6.20
N ILE A 78 -11.43 3.72 6.05
CA ILE A 78 -11.67 2.79 7.15
C ILE A 78 -10.54 2.87 8.18
N LEU A 79 -9.29 2.95 7.72
CA LEU A 79 -8.13 3.08 8.61
C LEU A 79 -8.16 4.39 9.42
N ALA A 80 -8.70 5.48 8.87
CA ALA A 80 -8.84 6.76 9.57
C ALA A 80 -9.75 6.69 10.81
N ALA A 81 -10.65 5.70 10.88
CA ALA A 81 -11.52 5.48 12.04
C ALA A 81 -10.86 4.65 13.15
N VAL A 82 -9.67 4.10 12.91
CA VAL A 82 -8.96 3.23 13.87
C VAL A 82 -8.11 4.10 14.81
N THR A 83 -8.37 4.01 16.11
CA THR A 83 -7.53 4.64 17.15
C THR A 83 -6.26 3.84 17.39
N ASP A 84 -5.16 4.50 17.75
CA ASP A 84 -3.85 3.88 18.03
C ASP A 84 -3.35 2.99 16.87
N LEU A 85 -3.40 3.55 15.66
CA LEU A 85 -2.97 2.88 14.45
C LEU A 85 -1.44 2.72 14.44
N THR A 86 -0.98 1.50 14.68
CA THR A 86 0.42 1.10 14.45
C THR A 86 0.61 0.65 13.02
N LEU A 87 1.84 0.70 12.52
CA LEU A 87 2.15 0.32 11.14
C LEU A 87 1.75 -1.13 10.80
N ASP A 88 1.98 -2.08 11.73
CA ASP A 88 1.63 -3.49 11.52
C ASP A 88 0.11 -3.73 11.52
N LYS A 89 -0.63 -3.09 12.44
CA LYS A 89 -2.11 -3.10 12.42
C LYS A 89 -2.68 -2.50 11.14
N ALA A 90 -2.08 -1.43 10.62
CA ALA A 90 -2.53 -0.81 9.38
C ALA A 90 -2.46 -1.81 8.22
N ALA A 91 -1.37 -2.58 8.11
CA ALA A 91 -1.24 -3.62 7.10
C ALA A 91 -2.23 -4.76 7.29
N GLU A 92 -2.42 -5.26 8.51
CA GLU A 92 -3.36 -6.34 8.80
C GLU A 92 -4.80 -5.94 8.44
N ILE A 93 -5.23 -4.76 8.86
CA ILE A 93 -6.58 -4.24 8.58
C ILE A 93 -6.75 -4.01 7.07
N SER A 94 -5.73 -3.47 6.39
CA SER A 94 -5.75 -3.28 4.94
C SER A 94 -5.90 -4.59 4.18
N ASP A 95 -5.17 -5.64 4.57
CA ASP A 95 -5.27 -6.97 3.97
C ASP A 95 -6.70 -7.52 4.10
N ARG A 96 -7.31 -7.39 5.29
CA ARG A 96 -8.68 -7.86 5.55
C ARG A 96 -9.72 -7.08 4.74
N ILE A 97 -9.56 -5.76 4.60
CA ILE A 97 -10.47 -4.94 3.80
C ILE A 97 -10.42 -5.37 2.34
N LEU A 98 -9.23 -5.57 1.78
CA LEU A 98 -9.09 -5.98 0.38
C LEU A 98 -9.56 -7.42 0.14
N GLU A 99 -9.42 -8.32 1.10
CA GLU A 99 -9.99 -9.67 1.03
C GLU A 99 -11.51 -9.64 0.92
N VAL A 100 -12.18 -8.79 1.72
CA VAL A 100 -13.65 -8.62 1.68
C VAL A 100 -14.10 -7.90 0.41
N THR A 101 -13.35 -6.90 -0.06
CA THR A 101 -13.70 -6.09 -1.23
C THR A 101 -13.45 -6.85 -2.55
N SER A 102 -12.55 -7.82 -2.56
CA SER A 102 -12.27 -8.68 -3.73
C SER A 102 -13.34 -9.73 -3.98
N ILE A 103 -14.30 -9.90 -3.05
CA ILE A 103 -15.48 -10.73 -3.27
C ILE A 103 -16.35 -9.96 -4.26
N PRO A 104 -16.65 -10.48 -5.47
CA PRO A 104 -17.68 -9.87 -6.30
C PRO A 104 -18.97 -9.88 -5.48
N MET A 105 -19.46 -8.70 -5.11
CA MET A 105 -20.82 -8.60 -4.58
C MET A 105 -21.74 -9.22 -5.64
N GLU A 106 -22.29 -10.41 -5.36
CA GLU A 106 -23.32 -11.03 -6.20
C GLU A 106 -24.53 -10.10 -6.16
N ILE A 107 -24.58 -9.18 -7.12
CA ILE A 107 -25.73 -8.36 -7.41
C ILE A 107 -26.81 -9.26 -8.01
N HIS A 108 -27.60 -9.89 -7.16
CA HIS A 108 -28.83 -10.56 -7.57
C HIS A 108 -29.79 -9.52 -8.14
N ALA A 109 -29.85 -9.42 -9.46
CA ALA A 109 -30.85 -8.62 -10.14
C ALA A 109 -32.25 -9.16 -9.76
N VAL A 110 -33.02 -8.40 -8.99
CA VAL A 110 -34.43 -8.70 -8.74
C VAL A 110 -35.20 -8.39 -10.03
N ASN A 111 -35.46 -9.42 -10.83
CA ASN A 111 -36.37 -9.30 -11.96
C ASN A 111 -37.79 -9.28 -11.42
N LYS A 112 -38.39 -8.10 -11.33
CA LYS A 112 -39.78 -7.92 -10.88
C LYS A 112 -40.75 -8.27 -12.01
N ASN A 113 -40.80 -9.55 -12.39
CA ASN A 113 -41.87 -10.08 -13.21
C ASN A 113 -43.07 -10.39 -12.30
N ASN A 114 -43.92 -9.39 -12.04
CA ASN A 114 -45.26 -9.67 -11.53
C ASN A 114 -46.20 -9.82 -12.70
N SER A 115 -46.43 -11.07 -13.10
CA SER A 115 -47.52 -11.47 -13.96
C SER A 115 -48.84 -11.49 -13.18
N ASN A 116 -49.90 -11.13 -13.90
CA ASN A 116 -51.31 -11.42 -13.67
C ASN A 116 -52.14 -10.46 -12.80
N SER A 117 -52.99 -9.69 -13.47
CA SER A 117 -54.37 -9.50 -13.03
C SER A 117 -55.31 -9.68 -14.23
N MET A 118 -55.89 -10.88 -14.31
CA MET A 118 -57.10 -11.16 -15.07
C MET A 118 -58.29 -10.32 -14.54
N GLU A 119 -59.29 -10.16 -15.41
CA GLU A 119 -60.66 -9.62 -15.18
C GLU A 119 -60.81 -8.09 -15.29
N LYS A 120 -61.72 -7.53 -16.10
CA LYS A 120 -63.14 -7.90 -16.30
C LYS A 120 -63.70 -7.46 -17.67
N ASN A 121 -64.61 -8.29 -18.20
CA ASN A 121 -65.63 -7.94 -19.19
C ASN A 121 -66.53 -6.78 -18.72
N TYR A 122 -67.14 -6.05 -19.68
CA TYR A 122 -68.58 -5.75 -19.81
C TYR A 122 -68.91 -4.32 -20.32
N PHE A 123 -69.63 -4.28 -21.46
CA PHE A 123 -70.53 -3.23 -22.02
C PHE A 123 -69.91 -1.86 -22.41
N ALA A 124 -70.30 -1.14 -23.47
CA ALA A 124 -71.54 -1.14 -24.24
C ALA A 124 -71.33 -0.60 -25.68
N LYS A 125 -72.10 -1.20 -26.60
CA LYS A 125 -72.86 -0.67 -27.75
C LYS A 125 -72.34 0.55 -28.53
#